data_AF-A0A3T0L359-F1
#
_entry.id   AF-A0A3T0L359-F1
#
_cell.length_a   1.000
_cell.length_b   1.000
_cell.length_c   1.000
_cell.angle_alpha   90.00
_cell.angle_beta   90.00
_cell.angle_gamma   90.00
#
_symmetry.space_group_name_H-M   'P 1'
#
loop_
_entity.id
_entity.type
_entity.pdbx_description
1 polymer ?
#
loop_
_entity_poly.entity_id
_entity_poly.type
_entity_poly.pdbx_seq_one_letter_code
_entity_poly.pdbx_strand_id
1 'polypeptide(L)'
;MKGINKTFLMLFLGLSVLKADIVQDYLNKKYAQICSFKNIKKYTNNEKALSIIGVSCIKVDSLYLLPYIINSLKHTNYGRKNAIYFLTILMEKKLLYSYLFDNISLDSFSFPMTDYILSYIFEAIKYGNYKKVGDLIIIENKDKNLTYNVYKRGDRMYIDEFKNGKLIKRRWYR
;
A
#
# COMPACT_ATOMS: atom_id res chain seq x y z
N MET A 1 22.62 -14.68 67.03
CA MET A 1 21.15 -14.80 67.08
C MET A 1 20.51 -13.51 66.59
N LYS A 2 19.59 -13.64 65.61
CA LYS A 2 18.53 -12.70 65.19
C LYS A 2 19.00 -11.38 64.53
N GLY A 3 18.54 -11.00 63.34
CA GLY A 3 17.52 -11.59 62.48
C GLY A 3 17.47 -10.82 61.15
N ILE A 4 17.46 -11.57 60.06
CA ILE A 4 17.21 -11.12 58.70
C ILE A 4 15.76 -10.67 58.61
N ASN A 5 15.52 -9.44 58.14
CA ASN A 5 14.18 -9.04 57.69
C ASN A 5 14.18 -8.92 56.17
N LYS A 6 13.61 -9.96 55.55
CA LYS A 6 13.20 -10.01 54.14
C LYS A 6 11.88 -9.25 54.03
N THR A 7 11.87 -8.14 53.30
CA THR A 7 10.66 -7.69 52.61
C THR A 7 11.01 -7.33 51.17
N PHE A 8 11.02 -8.39 50.38
CA PHE A 8 10.79 -8.40 48.95
C PHE A 8 9.35 -7.93 48.68
N LEU A 9 9.13 -6.83 47.95
CA LEU A 9 7.97 -6.73 47.06
C LEU A 9 8.08 -5.61 46.02
N MET A 10 8.03 -6.07 44.75
CA MET A 10 7.47 -5.47 43.54
C MET A 10 7.86 -4.02 43.19
N LEU A 11 8.79 -3.80 42.27
CA LEU A 11 8.59 -3.98 40.82
C LEU A 11 7.30 -3.29 40.31
N PHE A 12 7.27 -1.96 40.37
CA PHE A 12 6.54 -1.16 39.39
C PHE A 12 7.54 -0.60 38.37
N LEU A 13 8.11 -1.50 37.58
CA LEU A 13 8.48 -1.17 36.21
C LEU A 13 7.16 -0.85 35.51
N GLY A 14 6.82 0.44 35.48
CA GLY A 14 5.86 1.00 34.53
C GLY A 14 6.41 0.84 33.11
N LEU A 15 6.51 -0.41 32.66
CA LEU A 15 6.69 -0.77 31.27
C LEU A 15 5.41 -0.33 30.57
N SER A 16 5.46 0.86 30.00
CA SER A 16 4.60 1.33 28.91
C SER A 16 4.81 0.49 27.63
N VAL A 17 4.97 -0.82 27.79
CA VAL A 17 5.03 -1.83 26.74
C VAL A 17 3.59 -2.09 26.34
N LEU A 18 3.13 -1.49 25.25
CA LEU A 18 2.06 -2.03 24.40
C LEU A 18 1.72 -1.20 23.14
N LYS A 19 2.43 -0.08 22.86
CA LYS A 19 2.25 0.68 21.60
C LYS A 19 3.50 0.83 20.73
N ALA A 20 4.67 0.39 21.21
CA ALA A 20 5.95 0.53 20.51
C ALA A 20 6.14 -0.45 19.34
N ASP A 21 5.40 -1.56 19.32
CA ASP A 21 5.71 -2.71 18.47
C ASP A 21 5.49 -2.42 16.97
N ILE A 22 4.33 -1.89 16.58
CA ILE A 22 3.99 -1.70 15.17
C ILE A 22 4.80 -0.59 14.49
N VAL A 23 5.14 0.46 15.24
CA VAL A 23 5.99 1.55 14.73
C VAL A 23 7.40 1.02 14.52
N GLN A 24 7.91 0.22 15.47
CA GLN A 24 9.25 -0.29 15.36
C GLN A 24 9.39 -1.37 14.29
N ASP A 25 8.39 -2.23 14.14
CA ASP A 25 8.31 -3.16 13.02
C ASP A 25 8.27 -2.43 11.67
N TYR A 26 7.58 -1.28 11.60
CA TYR A 26 7.54 -0.46 10.39
C TYR A 26 8.92 0.12 10.07
N LEU A 27 9.61 0.69 11.05
CA LEU A 27 10.97 1.21 10.89
C LEU A 27 11.95 0.10 10.48
N ASN A 28 11.76 -1.12 11.00
CA ASN A 28 12.50 -2.31 10.62
C ASN A 28 12.02 -2.95 9.30
N LYS A 29 11.16 -2.27 8.53
CA LYS A 29 10.66 -2.70 7.21
C LYS A 29 9.93 -4.04 7.21
N LYS A 30 9.37 -4.47 8.35
CA LYS A 30 8.60 -5.72 8.47
C LYS A 30 7.17 -5.58 7.93
N TYR A 31 7.02 -4.96 6.77
CA TYR A 31 5.72 -4.56 6.21
C TYR A 31 4.76 -5.73 6.00
N ALA A 32 5.28 -6.91 5.61
CA ALA A 32 4.46 -8.11 5.42
C ALA A 32 3.86 -8.63 6.74
N GLN A 33 4.56 -8.45 7.86
CA GLN A 33 4.06 -8.84 9.18
C GLN A 33 3.01 -7.83 9.69
N ILE A 34 3.23 -6.55 9.40
CA ILE A 34 2.32 -5.47 9.76
C ILE A 34 1.02 -5.54 8.96
N CYS A 35 1.11 -5.77 7.65
CA CYS A 35 -0.04 -5.88 6.75
C CYS A 35 -0.77 -7.21 6.96
N SER A 36 -1.69 -7.23 7.93
CA SER A 36 -2.53 -8.40 8.18
C SER A 36 -3.90 -8.00 8.68
N PHE A 37 -4.91 -8.82 8.33
CA PHE A 37 -6.26 -8.64 8.83
C PHE A 37 -6.34 -8.71 10.36
N LYS A 38 -5.49 -9.53 11.00
CA LYS A 38 -5.33 -9.60 12.45
C LYS A 38 -4.96 -8.23 13.04
N ASN A 39 -3.98 -7.54 12.45
CA ASN A 39 -3.58 -6.21 12.91
C ASN A 39 -4.66 -5.16 12.63
N ILE A 40 -5.33 -5.22 11.47
CA ILE A 40 -6.46 -4.32 11.17
C ILE A 40 -7.54 -4.42 12.26
N LYS A 41 -7.95 -5.65 12.61
CA LYS A 41 -8.91 -5.89 13.70
C LYS A 41 -8.39 -5.41 15.05
N LYS A 42 -7.15 -5.74 15.40
CA LYS A 42 -6.52 -5.35 16.67
C LYS A 42 -6.49 -3.83 16.87
N TYR A 43 -6.28 -3.07 15.79
CA TYR A 43 -6.12 -1.62 15.83
C TYR A 43 -7.32 -0.85 15.26
N THR A 44 -8.50 -1.46 15.17
CA THR A 44 -9.67 -0.89 14.47
C THR A 44 -10.08 0.54 14.89
N ASN A 45 -9.79 0.94 16.13
CA ASN A 45 -10.09 2.26 16.68
C ASN A 45 -8.86 3.18 16.81
N ASN A 46 -7.72 2.80 16.21
CA ASN A 46 -6.47 3.55 16.26
C ASN A 46 -6.03 3.94 14.84
N GLU A 47 -6.48 5.12 14.40
CA GLU A 47 -6.21 5.60 13.05
C GLU A 47 -4.71 5.76 12.73
N LYS A 48 -3.85 6.05 13.72
CA LYS A 48 -2.38 6.12 13.49
C LYS A 48 -1.83 4.74 13.13
N ALA A 49 -2.19 3.73 13.93
CA ALA A 49 -1.76 2.36 13.67
C ALA A 49 -2.35 1.83 12.35
N LEU A 50 -3.62 2.08 12.09
CA LEU A 50 -4.27 1.72 10.82
C LEU A 50 -3.62 2.39 9.60
N SER A 51 -3.17 3.63 9.74
CA SER A 51 -2.41 4.32 8.68
C SER A 51 -1.08 3.62 8.39
N ILE A 52 -0.34 3.22 9.43
CA ILE A 52 0.90 2.44 9.30
C ILE A 52 0.63 1.08 8.63
N ILE A 53 -0.48 0.43 9.01
CA ILE A 53 -0.89 -0.84 8.41
C ILE A 53 -1.23 -0.66 6.93
N GLY A 54 -2.00 0.37 6.56
CA GLY A 54 -2.38 0.64 5.17
C GLY A 54 -1.17 0.94 4.29
N VAL A 55 -0.25 1.79 4.74
CA VAL A 55 1.01 2.04 4.03
C VAL A 55 1.84 0.77 3.91
N SER A 56 1.90 -0.05 4.95
CA SER A 56 2.60 -1.34 4.89
C SER A 56 1.99 -2.27 3.85
N CYS A 57 0.66 -2.31 3.75
CA CYS A 57 -0.04 -3.09 2.73
C CYS A 57 0.25 -2.63 1.31
N ILE A 58 0.36 -1.32 1.07
CA ILE A 58 0.79 -0.77 -0.23
C ILE A 58 2.22 -1.21 -0.56
N LYS A 59 3.14 -1.15 0.41
CA LYS A 59 4.55 -1.53 0.19
C LYS A 59 4.74 -3.00 -0.18
N VAL A 60 3.84 -3.88 0.25
CA VAL A 60 3.84 -5.32 -0.09
C VAL A 60 2.77 -5.69 -1.12
N ASP A 61 2.22 -4.71 -1.84
CA ASP A 61 1.23 -4.88 -2.91
C ASP A 61 -0.05 -5.64 -2.47
N SER A 62 -0.36 -5.66 -1.17
CA SER A 62 -1.55 -6.29 -0.57
C SER A 62 -2.74 -5.34 -0.52
N LEU A 63 -3.08 -4.74 -1.67
CA LEU A 63 -4.10 -3.70 -1.77
C LEU A 63 -5.51 -4.18 -1.39
N TYR A 64 -5.78 -5.49 -1.49
CA TYR A 64 -7.07 -6.09 -1.14
C TYR A 64 -7.46 -5.89 0.35
N LEU A 65 -6.50 -5.52 1.21
CA LEU A 65 -6.75 -5.23 2.62
C LEU A 65 -7.13 -3.76 2.89
N LEU A 66 -6.85 -2.84 1.96
CA LEU A 66 -7.13 -1.41 2.14
C LEU A 66 -8.60 -1.07 2.40
N PRO A 67 -9.61 -1.73 1.76
CA PRO A 67 -11.01 -1.43 2.06
C PRO A 67 -11.39 -1.59 3.53
N TYR A 68 -10.77 -2.55 4.24
CA TYR A 68 -11.01 -2.77 5.68
C TYR A 68 -10.41 -1.68 6.56
N ILE A 69 -9.50 -0.88 6.02
CA ILE A 69 -8.80 0.19 6.73
C ILE A 69 -9.49 1.53 6.49
N ILE A 70 -9.82 1.82 5.22
CA ILE A 70 -10.34 3.13 4.78
C ILE A 70 -11.57 3.58 5.59
N ASN A 71 -12.52 2.67 5.82
CA ASN A 71 -13.77 2.99 6.53
C ASN A 71 -13.57 3.40 8.00
N SER A 72 -12.43 3.02 8.60
CA SER A 72 -12.07 3.37 9.97
C SER A 72 -11.26 4.67 10.06
N LEU A 73 -10.80 5.23 8.94
CA LEU A 73 -9.95 6.43 8.86
C LEU A 73 -10.75 7.71 8.56
N LYS A 74 -11.71 8.06 9.41
CA LYS A 74 -12.67 9.16 9.18
C LYS A 74 -12.70 10.25 10.26
N HIS A 75 -12.18 9.96 11.44
CA HIS A 75 -12.33 10.81 12.61
C HIS A 75 -11.29 11.92 12.67
N THR A 76 -10.01 11.63 12.41
CA THR A 76 -8.94 12.64 12.46
C THR A 76 -8.59 13.22 11.10
N ASN A 77 -7.94 14.38 11.08
CA ASN A 77 -7.46 15.00 9.83
C ASN A 77 -6.49 14.08 9.07
N TYR A 78 -5.51 13.48 9.77
CA TYR A 78 -4.56 12.57 9.13
C TYR A 78 -5.23 11.26 8.72
N GLY A 79 -6.19 10.75 9.49
CA GLY A 79 -7.02 9.61 9.13
C GLY A 79 -7.69 9.84 7.77
N ARG A 80 -8.47 10.93 7.65
CA ARG A 80 -9.13 11.28 6.38
C ARG A 80 -8.17 11.45 5.22
N LYS A 81 -7.01 12.09 5.42
CA LYS A 81 -5.98 12.23 4.37
C LYS A 81 -5.45 10.87 3.90
N ASN A 82 -5.14 9.97 4.83
CA ASN A 82 -4.67 8.62 4.50
C ASN A 82 -5.76 7.78 3.85
N ALA A 83 -7.02 7.92 4.27
CA ALA A 83 -8.16 7.28 3.64
C ALA A 83 -8.28 7.66 2.16
N ILE A 84 -8.17 8.96 1.84
CA ILE A 84 -8.17 9.45 0.46
C ILE A 84 -6.99 8.88 -0.34
N TYR A 85 -5.78 8.93 0.22
CA TYR A 85 -4.59 8.37 -0.43
C TYR A 85 -4.75 6.86 -0.75
N PHE A 86 -5.26 6.06 0.19
CA PHE A 86 -5.52 4.63 -0.03
C PHE A 86 -6.64 4.39 -1.05
N LEU A 87 -7.70 5.20 -1.00
CA LEU A 87 -8.83 5.10 -1.90
C LEU A 87 -8.42 5.45 -3.33
N THR A 88 -7.60 6.48 -3.54
CA THR A 88 -7.04 6.84 -4.85
C THR A 88 -6.35 5.64 -5.49
N ILE A 89 -5.45 4.98 -4.76
CA ILE A 89 -4.72 3.80 -5.27
C ILE A 89 -5.68 2.66 -5.65
N LEU A 90 -6.73 2.42 -4.87
CA LEU A 90 -7.74 1.40 -5.20
C LEU A 90 -8.56 1.77 -6.44
N MET A 91 -8.92 3.04 -6.59
CA MET A 91 -9.70 3.52 -7.74
C MET A 91 -8.87 3.45 -9.02
N GLU A 92 -7.62 3.92 -8.98
CA GLU A 92 -6.66 3.76 -10.08
C GLU A 92 -6.51 2.28 -10.47
N LYS A 93 -6.36 1.38 -9.48
CA LYS A 93 -6.30 -0.07 -9.74
C LYS A 93 -7.54 -0.57 -10.50
N LYS A 94 -8.73 -0.18 -10.04
CA LYS A 94 -10.00 -0.67 -10.61
C LYS A 94 -10.22 -0.12 -12.02
N LEU A 95 -9.90 1.16 -12.24
CA LEU A 95 -10.02 1.79 -13.54
C LEU A 95 -9.01 1.26 -14.54
N LEU A 96 -7.75 1.05 -14.13
CA LEU A 96 -6.74 0.39 -14.97
C LEU A 96 -7.18 -1.01 -15.38
N TYR A 97 -7.78 -1.75 -14.45
CA TYR A 97 -8.36 -3.06 -14.77
C TYR A 97 -9.46 -2.94 -15.82
N SER A 98 -10.46 -2.08 -15.60
CA SER A 98 -11.54 -1.88 -16.58
C SER A 98 -11.06 -1.32 -17.92
N TYR A 99 -10.01 -0.51 -17.94
CA TYR A 99 -9.37 -0.08 -19.19
C TYR A 99 -8.80 -1.28 -19.95
N LEU A 100 -8.07 -2.19 -19.29
CA LEU A 100 -7.45 -3.36 -19.93
C LEU A 100 -8.47 -4.43 -20.38
N PHE A 101 -9.55 -4.60 -19.62
CA PHE A 101 -10.51 -5.68 -19.85
C PHE A 101 -11.71 -5.22 -20.67
N ASP A 102 -12.18 -4.00 -20.44
CA ASP A 102 -13.45 -3.48 -20.97
C ASP A 102 -13.25 -2.27 -21.90
N ASN A 103 -12.01 -1.81 -22.11
CA ASN A 103 -11.67 -0.61 -22.88
C ASN A 103 -12.37 0.68 -22.38
N ILE A 104 -12.68 0.77 -21.09
CA ILE A 104 -13.23 2.00 -20.49
C ILE A 104 -12.18 3.10 -20.52
N SER A 105 -12.48 4.24 -21.15
CA SER A 105 -11.59 5.40 -21.19
C SER A 105 -11.30 5.96 -19.79
N LEU A 106 -10.07 6.45 -19.60
CA LEU A 106 -9.61 7.08 -18.36
C LEU A 106 -9.71 8.61 -18.38
N ASP A 107 -10.07 9.22 -19.51
CA ASP A 107 -9.94 10.66 -19.76
C ASP A 107 -10.75 11.52 -18.80
N SER A 108 -11.93 11.04 -18.40
CA SER A 108 -12.86 11.74 -17.51
C SER A 108 -12.48 11.68 -16.03
N PHE A 109 -11.48 10.89 -15.66
CA PHE A 109 -11.12 10.64 -14.27
C PHE A 109 -9.87 11.43 -13.88
N SER A 110 -9.91 12.08 -12.72
CA SER A 110 -8.79 12.84 -12.19
C SER A 110 -8.56 12.49 -10.72
N PHE A 111 -7.33 12.14 -10.39
CA PHE A 111 -6.92 11.76 -9.05
C PHE A 111 -5.67 12.53 -8.63
N PRO A 112 -5.47 12.77 -7.32
CA PRO A 112 -4.20 13.27 -6.84
C PRO A 112 -3.09 12.24 -7.09
N MET A 113 -1.93 12.70 -7.57
CA MET A 113 -0.78 11.84 -7.79
C MET A 113 -0.31 11.20 -6.47
N THR A 114 -0.03 9.90 -6.49
CA THR A 114 0.58 9.17 -5.37
C THR A 114 1.98 8.68 -5.72
N ASP A 115 2.74 8.28 -4.70
CA ASP A 115 4.05 7.62 -4.87
C ASP A 115 3.92 6.14 -5.27
N TYR A 116 2.70 5.61 -5.37
CA TYR A 116 2.46 4.24 -5.78
C TYR A 116 2.43 4.10 -7.30
N ILE A 117 2.89 2.96 -7.80
CA ILE A 117 3.11 2.73 -9.23
C ILE A 117 1.85 2.87 -10.07
N LEU A 118 0.67 2.54 -9.52
CA LEU A 118 -0.58 2.65 -10.27
C LEU A 118 -0.91 4.08 -10.67
N SER A 119 -0.53 5.07 -9.86
CA SER A 119 -0.77 6.48 -10.15
C SER A 119 0.04 6.95 -11.36
N TYR A 120 1.31 6.54 -11.44
CA TYR A 120 2.13 6.80 -12.61
C TYR A 120 1.60 6.13 -13.88
N ILE A 121 1.17 4.87 -13.78
CA ILE A 121 0.62 4.12 -14.92
C ILE A 121 -0.72 4.71 -15.37
N PHE A 122 -1.56 5.09 -14.42
CA PHE A 122 -2.86 5.71 -14.68
C PHE A 122 -2.71 7.01 -15.46
N GLU A 123 -1.88 7.94 -14.99
CA GLU A 123 -1.63 9.21 -15.67
C GLU A 123 -0.99 9.00 -17.06
N ALA A 124 -0.04 8.05 -17.17
CA ALA A 124 0.57 7.74 -18.46
C ALA A 124 -0.47 7.23 -19.48
N ILE A 125 -1.38 6.35 -19.08
CA ILE A 125 -2.44 5.85 -19.97
C ILE A 125 -3.44 6.95 -20.30
N LYS A 126 -3.89 7.71 -19.30
CA LYS A 126 -4.84 8.81 -19.47
C LYS A 126 -4.35 9.86 -20.48
N TYR A 127 -3.09 10.26 -20.41
CA TYR A 127 -2.54 11.27 -21.33
C TYR A 127 -1.96 10.69 -22.62
N GLY A 128 -2.11 9.39 -22.89
CA GLY A 128 -1.56 8.79 -24.10
C GLY A 128 -0.03 8.66 -24.12
N ASN A 129 0.63 8.75 -22.97
CA ASN A 129 2.08 8.66 -22.81
C ASN A 129 2.57 7.19 -22.76
N TYR A 130 2.18 6.39 -23.74
CA TYR A 130 2.54 4.97 -23.83
C TYR A 130 2.61 4.49 -25.28
N LYS A 131 3.25 3.33 -25.51
CA LYS A 131 3.20 2.59 -26.77
C LYS A 131 2.34 1.35 -26.57
N LYS A 132 1.48 1.04 -27.54
CA LYS A 132 0.64 -0.18 -27.53
C LYS A 132 1.13 -1.16 -28.60
N VAL A 133 1.38 -2.41 -28.21
CA VAL A 133 1.78 -3.51 -29.10
C VAL A 133 0.85 -4.69 -28.83
N GLY A 134 -0.23 -4.80 -29.62
CA GLY A 134 -1.33 -5.73 -29.31
C GLY A 134 -1.97 -5.38 -27.96
N ASP A 135 -2.00 -6.34 -27.05
CA ASP A 135 -2.52 -6.17 -25.68
C ASP A 135 -1.48 -5.64 -24.67
N LEU A 136 -0.23 -5.44 -25.12
CA LEU A 136 0.84 -4.92 -24.27
C LEU A 136 0.89 -3.40 -24.34
N ILE A 137 0.89 -2.76 -23.17
CA ILE A 137 1.11 -1.33 -22.99
C ILE A 137 2.51 -1.12 -22.41
N ILE A 138 3.32 -0.32 -23.08
CA ILE A 138 4.71 -0.02 -22.70
C ILE A 138 4.80 1.45 -22.31
N ILE A 139 5.20 1.71 -21.07
CA ILE A 139 5.35 3.06 -20.51
C ILE A 139 6.81 3.26 -20.13
N GLU A 140 7.43 4.32 -20.66
CA GLU A 140 8.83 4.66 -20.40
C GLU A 140 8.94 5.82 -19.40
N ASN A 141 9.66 5.60 -18.30
CA ASN A 141 10.08 6.66 -17.38
C ASN A 141 11.58 6.94 -17.62
N LYS A 142 11.86 7.93 -18.47
CA LYS A 142 13.22 8.28 -18.89
C LYS A 142 14.07 8.77 -17.71
N ASP A 143 13.50 9.57 -16.83
CA ASP A 143 14.21 10.16 -15.68
C ASP A 143 14.75 9.09 -14.71
N LYS A 144 14.00 8.00 -14.52
CA LYS A 144 14.38 6.89 -13.64
C LYS A 144 15.03 5.72 -14.38
N ASN A 145 15.11 5.79 -15.71
CA ASN A 145 15.51 4.70 -16.58
C ASN A 145 14.72 3.40 -16.28
N LEU A 146 13.40 3.55 -16.16
CA LEU A 146 12.47 2.46 -15.92
C LEU A 146 11.52 2.28 -17.10
N THR A 147 11.13 1.03 -17.35
CA THR A 147 10.09 0.69 -18.31
C THR A 147 9.05 -0.16 -17.61
N TYR A 148 7.77 0.14 -17.85
CA TYR A 148 6.65 -0.62 -17.32
C TYR A 148 5.88 -1.28 -18.46
N ASN A 149 5.73 -2.59 -18.36
CA ASN A 149 4.91 -3.37 -19.26
C ASN A 149 3.61 -3.74 -18.54
N VAL A 150 2.50 -3.24 -19.03
CA VAL A 150 1.15 -3.45 -18.49
C VAL A 150 0.36 -4.30 -19.47
N TYR A 151 -0.16 -5.43 -19.00
CA TYR A 151 -0.89 -6.38 -19.84
C TYR A 151 -1.86 -7.20 -18.99
N LYS A 152 -2.83 -7.84 -19.65
CA LYS A 152 -3.72 -8.82 -19.01
C LYS A 152 -3.31 -10.25 -19.34
N ARG A 153 -3.53 -11.18 -18.41
CA ARG A 153 -3.44 -12.63 -18.63
C ARG A 153 -4.43 -13.35 -17.72
N GLY A 154 -5.40 -14.04 -18.33
CA GLY A 154 -6.53 -14.59 -17.58
C GLY A 154 -7.35 -13.48 -16.94
N ASP A 155 -7.69 -13.64 -15.65
CA ASP A 155 -8.46 -12.68 -14.84
C ASP A 155 -7.59 -11.58 -14.19
N ARG A 156 -6.32 -11.45 -14.59
CA ARG A 156 -5.34 -10.59 -13.90
C ARG A 156 -4.75 -9.51 -14.80
N MET A 157 -4.55 -8.33 -14.20
CA MET A 157 -3.66 -7.29 -14.71
C MET A 157 -2.24 -7.52 -14.17
N TYR A 158 -1.25 -7.52 -15.05
CA TYR A 158 0.16 -7.62 -14.73
C TYR A 158 0.87 -6.30 -15.00
N ILE A 159 1.86 -5.99 -14.15
CA ILE A 159 2.74 -4.84 -14.28
C ILE A 159 4.17 -5.32 -14.04
N ASP A 160 4.93 -5.38 -15.12
CA ASP A 160 6.35 -5.72 -15.11
C ASP A 160 7.18 -4.45 -15.15
N GLU A 161 8.05 -4.29 -14.16
CA GLU A 161 8.94 -3.15 -13.99
C GLU A 161 10.37 -3.57 -14.36
N PHE A 162 10.93 -2.89 -15.36
CA PHE A 162 12.27 -3.12 -15.88
C PHE A 162 13.17 -1.94 -15.55
N LYS A 163 14.43 -2.23 -15.23
CA LYS A 163 15.51 -1.24 -15.12
C LYS A 163 16.66 -1.67 -16.00
N ASN A 164 17.09 -0.81 -16.92
CA ASN A 164 18.13 -1.15 -17.91
C ASN A 164 17.82 -2.44 -18.69
N GLY A 165 16.55 -2.63 -19.08
CA GLY A 165 16.09 -3.84 -19.80
C GLY A 165 15.96 -5.11 -18.95
N LYS A 166 16.38 -5.09 -17.67
CA LYS A 166 16.24 -6.23 -16.76
C LYS A 166 14.97 -6.11 -15.92
N LEU A 167 14.17 -7.17 -15.87
CA LEU A 167 13.00 -7.25 -14.99
C LEU A 167 13.46 -7.18 -13.52
N ILE A 168 12.99 -6.17 -12.79
CA ILE A 168 13.29 -5.99 -11.36
C ILE A 168 12.11 -6.30 -10.46
N LYS A 169 10.87 -6.15 -10.93
CA LYS A 169 9.68 -6.47 -10.15
C LYS A 169 8.49 -6.79 -11.06
N ARG A 170 7.74 -7.83 -10.70
CA ARG A 170 6.44 -8.16 -11.30
C ARG A 170 5.36 -8.01 -10.25
N ARG A 171 4.32 -7.25 -10.56
CA ARG A 171 3.10 -7.11 -9.75
C ARG A 171 1.92 -7.66 -10.53
N TRP A 172 0.92 -8.15 -9.83
CA TRP A 172 -0.34 -8.55 -10.44
C TRP A 172 -1.51 -8.17 -9.55
N TYR A 173 -2.64 -7.85 -10.18
CA TYR A 173 -3.87 -7.45 -9.50
C TYR A 173 -5.07 -8.17 -10.11
N ARG A 174 -6.06 -8.38 -9.25
CA ARG A 174 -7.42 -8.79 -9.58
C ARG A 174 -8.39 -7.68 -9.19
#